data_AF-A0A920U8K3-F1
#
_entry.id   AF-A0A920U8K3-F1
#
_cell.length_a   1.000
_cell.length_b   1.000
_cell.length_c   1.000
_cell.angle_alpha   90.00
_cell.angle_beta   90.00
_cell.angle_gamma   90.00
#
_symmetry.space_group_name_H-M   'P 1'
#
loop_
_entity.id
_entity.type
_entity.pdbx_description
1 polymer ?
#
loop_
_entity_poly.entity_id
_entity_poly.type
_entity_poly.pdbx_seq_one_letter_code
_entity_poly.pdbx_strand_id
1 'polypeptide(L)'
;MAEIGSDRSKISYVTVTPDQQVIEYNQLINPERPIPGESTAIHGITDEDVKDAPVFREVAVPITEALSGHDFVGYNFRFDRQMLQAECDRAGVNFTFDDVALIDPLHVWQRLEPRTLIDASERFVGKRPDDAHQADADIDTTARVLLGQMTSSGLSDQLDLSVAGLSSVRNQTGVNRLDVDGKLIWRDGAARLSFGKHQGASFGKKSARKIPAI
;
A
#
# COMPACT_ATOMS: atom_id res chain seq x y z
N MET A 1 12.44 12.10 5.71
CA MET A 1 11.38 11.09 5.53
C MET A 1 10.45 11.15 6.71
N ALA A 2 9.16 11.39 6.49
CA ALA A 2 8.14 11.33 7.54
C ALA A 2 7.22 10.14 7.26
N GLU A 3 7.05 9.25 8.25
CA GLU A 3 6.14 8.11 8.22
C GLU A 3 5.10 8.29 9.32
N ILE A 4 3.82 8.22 8.95
CA ILE A 4 2.71 8.19 9.91
C ILE A 4 2.01 6.85 9.73
N GLY A 5 1.98 6.05 10.80
CA GLY A 5 1.40 4.71 10.78
C GLY A 5 -0.11 4.73 10.53
N SER A 6 -0.64 3.74 9.81
CA SER A 6 -2.04 3.66 9.36
C SER A 6 -3.11 3.78 10.46
N ASP A 7 -2.74 3.51 11.70
CA ASP A 7 -3.59 3.60 12.88
C ASP A 7 -3.58 4.96 13.57
N ARG A 8 -2.68 5.87 13.17
CA ARG A 8 -2.45 7.21 13.76
C ARG A 8 -1.83 7.16 15.16
N SER A 9 -1.24 6.03 15.55
CA SER A 9 -0.69 5.84 16.90
C SER A 9 0.76 6.30 17.04
N LYS A 10 1.40 6.66 15.92
CA LYS A 10 2.80 7.08 15.89
C LYS A 10 3.06 8.02 14.71
N ILE A 11 3.90 9.00 14.96
CA ILE A 11 4.54 9.83 13.95
C ILE A 11 6.05 9.72 14.08
N SER A 12 6.73 9.55 12.95
CA SER A 12 8.18 9.52 12.88
C SER A 12 8.66 10.34 11.71
N TYR A 13 9.76 11.06 11.87
CA TYR A 13 10.46 11.62 10.74
C TYR A 13 11.95 11.76 10.96
N VAL A 14 12.68 11.79 9.85
CA VAL A 14 14.12 12.06 9.81
C VAL A 14 14.36 13.27 8.91
N THR A 15 15.02 14.27 9.45
CA THR A 15 15.51 15.44 8.73
C THR A 15 17.00 15.28 8.49
N VAL A 16 17.42 15.44 7.23
CA VAL A 16 18.83 15.50 6.85
C VAL A 16 19.12 16.91 6.41
N THR A 17 20.05 17.58 7.07
CA THR A 17 20.44 18.95 6.76
C THR A 17 21.49 18.99 5.64
N PRO A 18 21.73 20.14 5.00
CA PRO A 18 22.77 20.27 3.97
C PRO A 18 24.19 19.94 4.44
N ASP A 19 24.47 20.11 5.74
CA ASP A 19 25.72 19.72 6.39
C ASP A 19 25.72 18.26 6.87
N GLN A 20 24.78 17.45 6.38
CA GLN A 20 24.65 16.01 6.61
C GLN A 20 24.35 15.62 8.06
N GLN A 21 23.82 16.55 8.87
CA GLN A 21 23.30 16.18 10.18
C GLN A 21 21.98 15.44 10.02
N VAL A 22 21.83 14.39 10.81
CA VAL A 22 20.63 13.56 10.86
C VAL A 22 19.91 13.85 12.17
N ILE A 23 18.68 14.33 12.07
CA ILE A 23 17.81 14.62 13.20
C ILE A 23 16.62 13.67 13.10
N GLU A 24 16.44 12.84 14.14
CA GLU A 24 15.34 11.89 14.21
C GLU A 24 14.28 12.36 15.20
N TYR A 25 13.02 12.24 14.81
CA TYR A 25 11.86 12.47 15.65
C TYR A 25 10.97 11.23 15.64
N ASN A 26 10.57 10.79 16.82
CA ASN A 26 9.70 9.63 17.02
C ASN A 26 8.76 9.91 18.18
N GLN A 27 7.45 9.86 17.96
CA GLN A 27 6.46 10.16 18.98
C GLN A 27 5.26 9.23 18.85
N LEU A 28 4.92 8.55 19.95
CA LEU A 28 3.63 7.88 20.08
C LEU A 28 2.53 8.92 20.24
N ILE A 29 1.37 8.64 19.66
CA ILE A 29 0.22 9.52 19.62
C ILE A 29 -0.98 8.72 20.12
N ASN A 30 -1.75 9.30 21.04
CA ASN A 30 -3.06 8.76 21.38
C ASN A 30 -4.03 9.06 20.22
N PRO A 31 -4.55 8.03 19.50
CA PRO A 31 -5.39 8.24 18.33
C PRO A 31 -6.85 8.58 18.68
N GLU A 32 -7.17 8.67 19.98
CA GLU A 32 -8.51 8.93 20.55
C GLU A 32 -9.55 7.87 20.15
N ARG A 33 -9.08 6.66 19.83
CA ARG A 33 -9.90 5.51 19.45
C ARG A 33 -9.16 4.20 19.72
N PRO A 34 -9.87 3.06 19.87
CA PRO A 34 -9.22 1.76 19.95
C PRO A 34 -8.36 1.46 18.71
N ILE A 35 -7.15 0.95 18.93
CA ILE A 35 -6.25 0.48 17.87
C ILE A 35 -6.74 -0.88 17.36
N PRO A 36 -6.99 -1.05 16.04
CA PRO A 36 -7.40 -2.34 15.49
C PRO A 36 -6.32 -3.41 15.69
N GLY A 37 -6.73 -4.62 16.08
CA GLY A 37 -5.78 -5.73 16.34
C GLY A 37 -4.92 -6.12 15.12
N GLU A 38 -5.42 -5.96 13.90
CA GLU A 38 -4.62 -6.15 12.68
C GLU A 38 -3.46 -5.15 12.60
N SER A 39 -3.71 -3.91 13.03
CA SER A 39 -2.69 -2.86 13.05
C SER A 39 -1.66 -3.19 14.13
N THR A 40 -2.10 -3.51 15.35
CA THR A 40 -1.23 -3.99 16.43
C THR A 40 -0.37 -5.19 16.00
N ALA A 41 -0.92 -6.12 15.22
CA ALA A 41 -0.16 -7.26 14.70
C ALA A 41 0.94 -6.87 13.70
N ILE A 42 0.80 -5.73 13.01
CA ILE A 42 1.79 -5.21 12.05
C ILE A 42 2.85 -4.37 12.76
N HIS A 43 2.45 -3.41 13.60
CA HIS A 43 3.36 -2.41 14.17
C HIS A 43 3.68 -2.61 15.65
N GLY A 44 3.03 -3.56 16.33
CA GLY A 44 3.27 -3.87 17.75
C GLY A 44 2.65 -2.89 18.76
N ILE A 45 2.30 -1.67 18.35
CA ILE A 45 1.66 -0.66 19.20
C ILE A 45 0.26 -1.10 19.67
N THR A 46 0.03 -1.03 20.97
CA THR A 46 -1.23 -1.37 21.66
C THR A 46 -1.91 -0.12 22.22
N ASP A 47 -3.20 -0.23 22.57
CA ASP A 47 -3.93 0.85 23.25
C ASP A 47 -3.25 1.27 24.57
N GLU A 48 -2.59 0.34 25.26
CA GLU A 48 -1.90 0.58 26.51
C GLU A 48 -0.64 1.44 26.31
N ASP A 49 0.07 1.26 25.19
CA ASP A 49 1.29 2.02 24.87
C ASP A 49 1.01 3.51 24.61
N VAL A 50 -0.20 3.82 24.14
CA VAL A 50 -0.58 5.19 23.74
C VAL A 50 -1.54 5.87 24.70
N LYS A 51 -1.95 5.21 25.79
CA LYS A 51 -2.97 5.75 26.71
C LYS A 51 -2.57 7.10 27.33
N ASP A 52 -1.29 7.25 27.66
CA ASP A 52 -0.69 8.45 28.26
C ASP A 52 0.09 9.30 27.24
N ALA A 53 0.08 8.89 25.97
CA ALA A 53 0.71 9.64 24.89
C ALA A 53 -0.12 10.89 24.56
N PRO A 54 0.51 11.98 24.06
CA PRO A 54 -0.22 13.15 23.63
C PRO A 54 -1.16 12.82 22.47
N VAL A 55 -2.29 13.50 22.39
CA VAL A 55 -3.12 13.46 21.18
C VAL A 55 -2.50 14.35 20.10
N PHE A 56 -2.78 14.07 18.82
CA PHE A 56 -2.12 14.78 17.71
C PHE A 56 -2.26 16.31 17.81
N ARG A 57 -3.43 16.83 18.20
CA ARG A 57 -3.67 18.28 18.34
C ARG A 57 -2.73 18.99 19.33
N GLU A 58 -2.16 18.27 20.30
CA GLU A 58 -1.22 18.85 21.28
C GLU A 58 0.18 19.03 20.70
N VAL A 59 0.53 18.25 19.68
CA VAL A 59 1.84 18.24 19.02
C VAL A 59 1.79 18.73 17.58
N ALA A 60 0.61 19.03 17.04
CA ALA A 60 0.41 19.40 15.64
C ALA A 60 1.24 20.62 15.23
N VAL A 61 1.18 21.71 16.01
CA VAL A 61 1.93 22.95 15.71
C VAL A 61 3.44 22.69 15.63
N PRO A 62 4.13 22.18 16.67
CA PRO A 62 5.58 21.99 16.60
C PRO A 62 6.00 20.99 15.52
N ILE A 63 5.19 19.97 15.23
CA ILE A 63 5.44 19.04 14.11
C ILE A 63 5.37 19.79 12.78
N THR A 64 4.28 20.53 12.53
CA THR A 64 4.11 21.24 11.25
C THR A 64 5.14 22.32 11.04
N GLU A 65 5.57 23.02 12.11
CA GLU A 65 6.67 23.98 12.05
C GLU A 65 7.99 23.30 11.70
N ALA A 66 8.28 22.15 12.29
CA ALA A 66 9.50 21.38 11.99
C ALA A 66 9.53 20.79 10.57
N LEU A 67 8.36 20.57 9.96
CA LEU A 67 8.23 20.04 8.61
C LEU A 67 8.11 21.14 7.54
N SER A 68 7.73 22.36 7.91
CA SER A 68 7.48 23.45 6.97
C SER A 68 8.75 23.88 6.25
N GLY A 69 8.65 24.07 4.93
CA GLY A 69 9.76 24.52 4.09
C GLY A 69 10.82 23.44 3.79
N HIS A 70 10.61 22.20 4.22
CA HIS A 70 11.45 21.07 3.86
C HIS A 70 10.94 20.35 2.61
N ASP A 71 11.85 19.84 1.79
CA ASP A 71 11.54 18.84 0.78
C ASP A 71 11.27 17.48 1.45
N PHE A 72 10.35 16.71 0.87
CA PHE A 72 9.93 15.43 1.44
C PHE A 72 10.41 14.26 0.59
N VAL A 73 10.91 13.24 1.27
CA VAL A 73 11.23 11.92 0.69
C VAL A 73 10.45 10.86 1.45
N GLY A 74 9.66 10.03 0.78
CA GLY A 74 8.91 8.95 1.43
C GLY A 74 8.48 7.86 0.47
N TYR A 75 8.53 6.60 0.90
CA TYR A 75 8.13 5.46 0.06
C TYR A 75 6.61 5.30 0.06
N ASN A 76 5.97 5.41 -1.10
CA ASN A 76 4.50 5.47 -1.20
C ASN A 76 3.90 6.68 -0.44
N PHE A 77 4.60 7.82 -0.49
CA PHE A 77 4.34 9.02 0.32
C PHE A 77 2.93 9.59 0.18
N ARG A 78 2.21 9.25 -0.91
CA ARG A 78 0.80 9.62 -1.07
C ARG A 78 -0.04 9.26 0.16
N PHE A 79 0.23 8.11 0.77
CA PHE A 79 -0.50 7.65 1.94
C PHE A 79 -0.22 8.55 3.15
N ASP A 80 1.05 8.74 3.51
CA ASP A 80 1.47 9.59 4.64
C ASP A 80 0.99 11.03 4.49
N ARG A 81 1.08 11.58 3.27
CA ARG A 81 0.61 12.94 2.96
C ARG A 81 -0.88 13.11 3.27
N GLN A 82 -1.70 12.15 2.83
CA GLN A 82 -3.14 12.19 3.07
C GLN A 82 -3.47 12.06 4.55
N MET A 83 -2.71 11.23 5.27
CA MET A 83 -2.90 11.07 6.70
C MET A 83 -2.52 12.33 7.47
N LEU A 84 -1.31 12.88 7.24
CA LEU A 84 -0.84 14.09 7.91
C LEU A 84 -1.79 15.27 7.66
N GLN A 85 -2.27 15.44 6.42
CA GLN A 85 -3.27 16.47 6.12
C GLN A 85 -4.55 16.26 6.94
N ALA A 86 -5.08 15.04 6.97
CA ALA A 86 -6.30 14.73 7.73
C ALA A 86 -6.13 14.90 9.25
N GLU A 87 -4.92 14.71 9.79
CA GLU A 87 -4.60 15.00 11.19
C GLU A 87 -4.53 16.51 11.45
N CYS A 88 -3.86 17.26 10.57
CA CYS A 88 -3.76 18.71 10.68
C CYS A 88 -5.13 19.38 10.58
N ASP A 89 -5.96 18.95 9.62
CA ASP A 89 -7.34 19.43 9.45
C ASP A 89 -8.18 19.19 10.72
N ARG A 90 -8.03 18.02 11.35
CA ARG A 90 -8.70 17.68 12.63
C ARG A 90 -8.20 18.50 13.81
N ALA A 91 -6.90 18.81 13.83
CA ALA A 91 -6.30 19.68 14.83
C ALA A 91 -6.59 21.17 14.59
N GLY A 92 -7.17 21.53 13.44
CA GLY A 92 -7.37 22.93 13.04
C GLY A 92 -6.07 23.65 12.69
N VAL A 93 -5.02 22.91 12.32
CA VAL A 93 -3.72 23.45 11.92
C VAL A 93 -3.65 23.49 10.39
N ASN A 94 -3.39 24.67 9.84
CA ASN A 94 -3.20 24.82 8.39
C ASN A 94 -1.78 24.41 8.02
N PHE A 95 -1.63 23.22 7.45
CA PHE A 95 -0.37 22.71 6.93
C PHE A 95 -0.59 22.27 5.48
N THR A 96 0.33 22.64 4.60
CA THR A 96 0.25 22.35 3.16
C THR A 96 1.60 21.85 2.67
N PHE A 97 1.58 21.15 1.54
CA PHE A 97 2.78 20.70 0.83
C PHE A 97 3.01 21.55 -0.41
N ASP A 98 2.67 22.83 -0.33
CA ASP A 98 2.85 23.77 -1.44
C ASP A 98 4.33 24.18 -1.50
N ASP A 99 4.83 24.42 -2.71
CA ASP A 99 6.19 24.91 -2.98
C ASP A 99 7.35 24.05 -2.40
N VAL A 100 7.11 22.76 -2.15
CA VAL A 100 8.14 21.78 -1.72
C VAL A 100 8.27 20.63 -2.72
N ALA A 101 9.46 20.06 -2.83
CA ALA A 101 9.66 18.84 -3.63
C ALA A 101 9.11 17.62 -2.88
N LEU A 102 8.39 16.77 -3.61
CA LEU A 102 7.90 15.47 -3.12
C LEU A 102 8.58 14.35 -3.92
N ILE A 103 9.49 13.63 -3.26
CA ILE A 103 10.27 12.56 -3.86
C ILE A 103 9.78 11.23 -3.32
N ASP A 104 9.26 10.38 -4.20
CA ASP A 104 8.78 9.05 -3.83
C ASP A 104 9.60 7.96 -4.53
N PRO A 105 10.49 7.25 -3.80
CA PRO A 105 11.29 6.19 -4.38
C PRO A 105 10.47 5.06 -5.02
N LEU A 106 9.21 4.83 -4.60
CA LEU A 106 8.32 3.88 -5.27
C LEU A 106 8.01 4.32 -6.70
N HIS A 107 7.68 5.59 -6.90
CA HIS A 107 7.39 6.14 -8.23
C HIS A 107 8.65 6.20 -9.10
N VAL A 108 9.80 6.55 -8.51
CA VAL A 108 11.09 6.47 -9.21
C VAL A 108 11.36 5.05 -9.68
N TRP A 109 11.20 4.06 -8.80
CA TRP A 109 11.43 2.66 -9.15
C TRP A 109 10.44 2.17 -10.21
N GLN A 110 9.15 2.42 -10.06
CA GLN A 110 8.13 2.05 -11.05
C GLN A 110 8.37 2.69 -12.43
N ARG A 111 8.95 3.88 -12.46
CA ARG A 111 9.31 4.56 -13.71
C ARG A 111 10.51 3.92 -14.40
N LEU A 112 11.48 3.45 -13.62
CA LEU A 112 12.70 2.77 -14.11
C LEU A 112 12.46 1.30 -14.47
N GLU A 113 11.59 0.61 -13.73
CA GLU A 113 11.21 -0.78 -13.94
C GLU A 113 9.69 -0.93 -14.10
N PRO A 114 9.13 -0.48 -15.25
CA PRO A 114 7.71 -0.67 -15.49
C PRO A 114 7.36 -2.15 -15.61
N ARG A 115 6.20 -2.52 -15.07
CA ARG A 115 5.73 -3.91 -14.96
C ARG A 115 4.68 -4.23 -16.03
N THR A 116 4.89 -3.77 -17.26
CA THR A 116 3.99 -4.05 -18.38
C THR A 116 4.38 -5.37 -19.07
N LEU A 117 3.48 -5.92 -19.88
CA LEU A 117 3.78 -7.10 -20.70
C LEU A 117 4.93 -6.81 -21.69
N ILE A 118 5.03 -5.58 -22.21
CA ILE A 118 6.11 -5.15 -23.11
C ILE A 118 7.46 -5.22 -22.40
N ASP A 119 7.56 -4.68 -21.19
CA ASP A 119 8.80 -4.67 -20.42
C ASP A 119 9.17 -6.08 -19.94
N ALA A 120 8.17 -6.90 -19.60
CA ALA A 120 8.39 -8.31 -19.29
C ALA A 120 8.89 -9.09 -20.51
N SER A 121 8.35 -8.83 -21.70
CA SER A 121 8.82 -9.43 -22.95
C SER A 121 10.25 -9.02 -23.27
N GLU A 122 10.58 -7.73 -23.15
CA GLU A 122 11.94 -7.26 -23.33
C GLU A 122 12.91 -7.94 -22.36
N ARG A 123 12.54 -8.07 -21.08
CA ARG A 123 13.40 -8.66 -20.04
C ARG A 123 13.58 -10.17 -20.16
N PHE A 124 12.50 -10.92 -20.38
CA PHE A 124 12.53 -12.39 -20.32
C PHE A 124 12.60 -13.06 -21.68
N VAL A 125 12.23 -12.36 -22.75
CA VAL A 125 12.24 -12.87 -24.13
C VAL A 125 13.31 -12.16 -24.97
N GLY A 126 13.79 -10.98 -24.55
CA GLY A 126 14.79 -10.20 -25.28
C GLY A 126 14.22 -9.41 -26.46
N LYS A 127 12.88 -9.31 -26.57
CA LYS A 127 12.20 -8.62 -27.67
C LYS A 127 11.06 -7.75 -27.15
N ARG A 128 10.97 -6.51 -27.66
CA ARG A 128 9.77 -5.67 -27.53
C ARG A 128 8.76 -6.05 -28.62
N PRO A 129 7.49 -6.30 -28.29
CA PRO A 129 6.45 -6.53 -29.30
C PRO A 129 6.19 -5.27 -30.11
N ASP A 130 6.19 -5.38 -31.44
CA ASP A 130 5.94 -4.27 -32.37
C ASP A 130 4.43 -3.96 -32.48
N ASP A 131 3.58 -4.97 -32.29
CA ASP A 131 2.10 -4.91 -32.36
C ASP A 131 1.46 -5.18 -30.98
N ALA A 132 1.83 -4.41 -29.97
CA ALA A 132 1.08 -4.41 -28.71
C ALA A 132 -0.40 -4.08 -29.00
N HIS A 133 -1.35 -4.81 -28.39
CA HIS A 133 -2.82 -4.64 -28.50
C HIS A 133 -3.58 -5.49 -29.54
N GLN A 134 -2.95 -6.46 -30.23
CA GLN A 134 -3.70 -7.56 -30.86
C GLN A 134 -3.81 -8.74 -29.89
N ALA A 135 -5.03 -9.26 -29.70
CA ALA A 135 -5.31 -10.24 -28.65
C ALA A 135 -4.54 -11.57 -28.82
N ASP A 136 -4.26 -11.98 -30.05
CA ASP A 136 -3.45 -13.15 -30.38
C ASP A 136 -1.95 -12.92 -30.12
N ALA A 137 -1.43 -11.75 -30.50
CA ALA A 137 -0.05 -11.34 -30.23
C ALA A 137 0.23 -11.20 -28.72
N ASP A 138 -0.73 -10.67 -27.95
CA ASP A 138 -0.62 -10.54 -26.49
C ASP A 138 -0.64 -11.92 -25.80
N ILE A 139 -1.41 -12.90 -26.30
CA ILE A 139 -1.44 -14.27 -25.77
C ILE A 139 -0.10 -14.97 -26.00
N ASP A 140 0.46 -14.91 -27.22
CA ASP A 140 1.76 -15.49 -27.55
C ASP A 140 2.87 -14.84 -26.70
N THR A 141 2.86 -13.50 -26.60
CA THR A 141 3.82 -12.75 -25.77
C THR A 141 3.72 -13.17 -24.30
N THR A 142 2.51 -13.32 -23.76
CA THR A 142 2.30 -13.77 -22.37
C THR A 142 2.87 -15.17 -22.14
N ALA A 143 2.63 -16.10 -23.06
CA ALA A 143 3.17 -17.46 -22.95
C ALA A 143 4.71 -17.46 -22.98
N ARG A 144 5.31 -16.68 -23.88
CA ARG A 144 6.78 -16.55 -23.98
C ARG A 144 7.39 -15.91 -22.74
N VAL A 145 6.74 -14.90 -22.17
CA VAL A 145 7.18 -14.26 -20.93
C VAL A 145 7.19 -15.27 -19.79
N LEU A 146 6.14 -16.07 -19.63
CA LEU A 146 6.09 -17.10 -18.58
C LEU A 146 7.20 -18.14 -18.77
N LEU A 147 7.42 -18.62 -20.00
CA LEU A 147 8.51 -19.54 -20.30
C LEU A 147 9.89 -18.92 -19.98
N GLY A 148 10.12 -17.68 -20.42
CA GLY A 148 11.35 -16.93 -20.13
C GLY A 148 11.59 -16.76 -18.63
N GLN A 149 10.54 -16.45 -17.85
CA GLN A 149 10.57 -16.41 -16.40
C GLN A 149 11.00 -17.75 -15.79
N MET A 150 10.36 -18.85 -16.21
CA MET A 150 10.68 -20.20 -15.70
C MET A 150 12.10 -20.64 -16.01
N THR A 151 12.67 -20.18 -17.13
CA THR A 151 14.05 -20.47 -17.54
C THR A 151 15.09 -19.48 -17.01
N SER A 152 14.65 -18.36 -16.41
CA SER A 152 15.56 -17.35 -15.85
C SER A 152 16.22 -17.89 -14.59
N SER A 153 17.55 -17.78 -14.54
CA SER A 153 18.34 -18.16 -13.36
C SER A 153 17.82 -17.45 -12.11
N GLY A 154 17.58 -18.21 -11.04
CA GLY A 154 17.14 -17.71 -9.73
C GLY A 154 15.63 -17.76 -9.47
N LEU A 155 14.77 -17.96 -10.48
CA LEU A 155 13.33 -18.09 -10.25
C LEU A 155 12.95 -19.49 -9.71
N SER A 156 13.60 -20.54 -10.23
CA SER A 156 13.44 -21.93 -9.76
C SER A 156 13.88 -22.15 -8.31
N ASP A 157 14.78 -21.30 -7.81
CA ASP A 157 15.30 -21.39 -6.44
C ASP A 157 14.37 -20.71 -5.43
N GLN A 158 13.46 -19.84 -5.93
CA GLN A 158 12.58 -19.01 -5.11
C GLN A 158 11.11 -19.43 -5.19
N LEU A 159 10.69 -20.10 -6.27
CA LEU A 159 9.30 -20.47 -6.53
C LEU A 159 9.17 -21.93 -6.94
N ASP A 160 8.14 -22.59 -6.43
CA ASP A 160 7.65 -23.84 -7.02
C ASP A 160 7.07 -23.54 -8.41
N LEU A 161 7.76 -24.02 -9.45
CA LEU A 161 7.39 -23.81 -10.84
C LEU A 161 6.27 -24.77 -11.31
N SER A 162 5.72 -25.60 -10.42
CA SER A 162 4.50 -26.35 -10.71
C SER A 162 3.31 -25.40 -10.91
N VAL A 163 2.25 -25.87 -11.59
CA VAL A 163 1.01 -25.08 -11.75
C VAL A 163 0.43 -24.67 -10.40
N ALA A 164 0.50 -25.55 -9.39
CA ALA A 164 0.02 -25.24 -8.05
C ALA A 164 0.89 -24.18 -7.36
N GLY A 165 2.22 -24.31 -7.47
CA GLY A 165 3.20 -23.36 -6.94
C GLY A 165 3.04 -21.96 -7.55
N LEU A 166 3.02 -21.86 -8.88
CA LEU A 166 2.80 -20.61 -9.60
C LEU A 166 1.42 -20.01 -9.31
N SER A 167 0.36 -20.84 -9.23
CA SER A 167 -0.97 -20.38 -8.84
C SER A 167 -1.01 -19.85 -7.40
N SER A 168 -0.15 -20.35 -6.51
CA SER A 168 -0.09 -19.90 -5.12
C SER A 168 0.52 -18.51 -4.98
N VAL A 169 1.40 -18.09 -5.89
CA VAL A 169 2.03 -16.74 -5.89
C VAL A 169 0.96 -15.65 -5.94
N ARG A 170 -0.11 -15.86 -6.71
CA ARG A 170 -1.28 -14.98 -6.78
C ARG A 170 -1.98 -14.79 -5.42
N ASN A 171 -1.89 -15.78 -4.54
CA ASN A 171 -2.58 -15.84 -3.26
C ASN A 171 -1.74 -15.33 -2.07
N GLN A 172 -0.45 -15.02 -2.29
CA GLN A 172 0.45 -14.53 -1.23
C GLN A 172 0.25 -13.04 -0.88
N THR A 173 -0.51 -12.27 -1.68
CA THR A 173 -0.77 -10.83 -1.43
C THR A 173 -1.91 -10.54 -0.43
N GLY A 174 -2.12 -11.39 0.57
CA GLY A 174 -3.13 -11.14 1.60
C GLY A 174 -4.37 -12.02 1.44
N VAL A 175 -4.45 -12.96 2.38
CA VAL A 175 -5.59 -13.78 2.79
C VAL A 175 -6.85 -12.91 2.85
N ASN A 176 -7.96 -13.44 2.30
CA ASN A 176 -9.36 -12.98 2.38
C ASN A 176 -10.07 -12.79 1.03
N ARG A 177 -9.44 -13.02 -0.13
CA ARG A 177 -10.19 -12.98 -1.40
C ARG A 177 -11.22 -14.11 -1.48
N LEU A 178 -12.48 -13.77 -1.71
CA LEU A 178 -13.60 -14.69 -1.85
C LEU A 178 -13.91 -15.03 -3.31
N ASP A 179 -13.20 -14.41 -4.25
CA ASP A 179 -13.36 -14.62 -5.68
C ASP A 179 -12.03 -14.53 -6.46
N VAL A 180 -12.09 -15.01 -7.70
CA VAL A 180 -10.95 -15.06 -8.62
C VAL A 180 -10.55 -13.70 -9.19
N ASP A 181 -11.40 -12.68 -9.14
CA ASP A 181 -11.01 -11.34 -9.59
C ASP A 181 -10.45 -10.50 -8.43
N GLY A 182 -10.48 -11.04 -7.21
CA GLY A 182 -10.12 -10.32 -5.99
C GLY A 182 -11.06 -9.15 -5.68
N LYS A 183 -12.24 -9.12 -6.33
CA LYS A 183 -13.30 -8.12 -6.21
C LYS A 183 -14.09 -8.25 -4.93
N LEU A 184 -14.06 -9.42 -4.31
CA LEU A 184 -14.68 -9.79 -3.05
C LEU A 184 -13.58 -10.17 -2.08
N ILE A 185 -13.56 -9.49 -0.94
CA ILE A 185 -12.63 -9.75 0.14
C ILE A 185 -13.40 -9.93 1.46
N TRP A 186 -12.95 -10.84 2.31
CA TRP A 186 -13.39 -10.98 3.68
C TRP A 186 -12.67 -9.92 4.54
N ARG A 187 -13.42 -9.05 5.20
CA ARG A 187 -12.83 -7.99 6.05
C ARG A 187 -13.83 -7.56 7.11
N ASP A 188 -13.38 -7.43 8.36
CA ASP A 188 -14.24 -7.14 9.53
C ASP A 188 -15.38 -8.15 9.72
N GLY A 189 -15.12 -9.44 9.47
CA GLY A 189 -16.11 -10.51 9.66
C GLY A 189 -17.22 -10.56 8.59
N ALA A 190 -17.07 -9.87 7.46
CA ALA A 190 -18.03 -9.89 6.36
C ALA A 190 -17.36 -9.89 4.98
N ALA A 191 -18.07 -10.41 3.98
CA ALA A 191 -17.72 -10.26 2.58
C ALA A 191 -17.93 -8.80 2.12
N ARG A 192 -16.92 -8.20 1.52
CA ARG A 192 -16.88 -6.82 1.05
C ARG A 192 -16.36 -6.70 -0.38
N LEU A 193 -16.79 -5.66 -1.07
CA LEU A 193 -16.25 -5.32 -2.39
C LEU A 193 -14.89 -4.61 -2.26
N SER A 194 -13.92 -4.91 -3.12
CA SER A 194 -12.56 -4.34 -3.10
C SER A 194 -12.28 -3.36 -4.24
N PHE A 195 -13.27 -3.02 -5.06
CA PHE A 195 -13.10 -2.28 -6.31
C PHE A 195 -14.15 -1.18 -6.53
N GLY A 196 -13.78 -0.19 -7.35
CA GLY A 196 -14.66 0.89 -7.81
C GLY A 196 -15.23 1.75 -6.68
N LYS A 197 -16.27 2.52 -7.00
CA LYS A 197 -17.00 3.39 -6.03
C LYS A 197 -17.69 2.64 -4.88
N HIS A 198 -17.65 1.31 -4.89
CA HIS A 198 -18.26 0.44 -3.89
C HIS A 198 -17.22 -0.25 -3.00
N GLN A 199 -15.95 0.14 -3.09
CA GLN A 199 -14.87 -0.40 -2.25
C GLN A 199 -15.24 -0.26 -0.76
N GLY A 200 -15.20 -1.38 -0.04
CA GLY A 200 -15.57 -1.49 1.38
C GLY A 200 -17.05 -1.78 1.65
N ALA A 201 -17.94 -1.74 0.64
CA ALA A 201 -19.35 -2.05 0.84
C ALA A 201 -19.55 -3.54 1.18
N SER A 202 -20.33 -3.83 2.22
CA SER A 202 -20.73 -5.19 2.59
C SER A 202 -22.02 -5.60 1.87
N PHE A 203 -22.20 -6.90 1.68
CA PHE A 203 -23.49 -7.44 1.27
C PHE A 203 -24.44 -7.38 2.48
N GLY A 204 -25.28 -6.36 2.53
CA GLY A 204 -26.31 -6.26 3.56
C GLY A 204 -27.22 -7.50 3.54
N LYS A 205 -27.55 -8.03 4.73
CA LYS A 205 -28.53 -9.11 4.92
C LYS A 205 -29.86 -8.76 4.23
N LYS A 206 -30.02 -9.10 2.96
CA LYS A 206 -31.34 -9.25 2.36
C LYS A 206 -31.86 -10.59 2.82
N SER A 207 -32.82 -10.53 3.76
CA SER A 207 -33.84 -11.52 4.05
C SER A 207 -33.74 -12.80 3.20
N ALA A 208 -33.40 -13.91 3.84
CA ALA A 208 -33.53 -15.24 3.27
C ALA A 208 -34.97 -15.40 2.76
N ARG A 209 -35.17 -15.27 1.44
CA ARG A 209 -36.40 -15.77 0.82
C ARG A 209 -36.31 -17.29 0.90
N LYS A 210 -37.25 -17.89 1.65
CA LYS A 210 -37.52 -19.32 1.63
C LYS A 210 -37.60 -19.78 0.18
N ILE A 211 -36.69 -20.67 -0.19
CA ILE A 211 -36.80 -21.46 -1.41
C ILE A 211 -37.96 -22.44 -1.17
N PRO A 212 -39.04 -22.46 -1.97
CA PRO A 212 -40.06 -23.47 -1.83
C PRO A 212 -39.45 -24.82 -2.23
N ALA A 213 -39.70 -25.85 -1.42
CA ALA A 213 -39.34 -27.21 -1.74
C ALA A 213 -40.02 -27.63 -3.06
N ILE A 214 -39.25 -28.29 -3.93
CA ILE A 214 -39.75 -29.12 -5.03
C ILE A 214 -39.67 -30.57 -4.55
#